data_AF-H1HJT5-F1
#
_entry.id   AF-H1HJT5-F1
#
_cell.length_a   1.000
_cell.length_b   1.000
_cell.length_c   1.000
_cell.angle_alpha   90.00
_cell.angle_beta   90.00
_cell.angle_gamma   90.00
#
_symmetry.space_group_name_H-M   'P 1'
#
loop_
_entity.id
_entity.type
_entity.pdbx_description
1 polymer ?
#
loop_
_entity_poly.entity_id
_entity_poly.type
_entity_poly.pdbx_seq_one_letter_code
_entity_poly.pdbx_strand_id
1 'polypeptide(L)'
;MGSRTIDEGSMDEKSGMNFSEYVAILSGNTDLLEKAKLEKKIAGLDSERQAFIRSKSSSRSRLDEVMRTVDGNKELIAHFQSDWDLYQSRVQKDKEGNILNPITLKGVEGSDPKRIAAKLAEINEKACTRGEYFNIGTLYGFNLVVKTESSSKVSTFRRTSSS
;
A
#
# COMPACT_ATOMS: atom_id res chain seq x y z
N MET A 1 26.89 -12.02 52.01
CA MET A 1 28.21 -11.67 51.45
C MET A 1 27.99 -10.70 50.29
N GLY A 2 27.60 -9.46 50.60
CA GLY A 2 27.38 -8.42 49.59
C GLY A 2 28.72 -7.77 49.26
N SER A 3 29.27 -8.12 48.10
CA SER A 3 30.42 -7.42 47.52
C SER A 3 30.02 -5.97 47.29
N ARG A 4 30.47 -5.06 48.16
CA ARG A 4 30.44 -3.63 47.90
C ARG A 4 31.48 -3.37 46.82
N THR A 5 31.04 -3.35 45.58
CA THR A 5 31.80 -2.70 44.50
C THR A 5 31.84 -1.23 44.86
N ILE A 6 32.98 -0.77 45.38
CA ILE A 6 33.24 0.64 45.61
C ILE A 6 33.26 1.28 44.22
N ASP A 7 32.23 2.05 43.92
CA ASP A 7 32.18 2.93 42.77
C ASP A 7 33.07 4.13 43.08
N GLU A 8 34.33 4.06 42.66
CA GLU A 8 35.31 5.16 42.77
C GLU A 8 35.08 6.26 41.71
N GLY A 9 33.82 6.50 41.33
CA GLY A 9 33.40 7.53 40.39
C GLY A 9 33.14 8.89 41.02
N SER A 10 33.81 9.26 42.12
CA SER A 10 33.67 10.62 42.66
C SER A 10 34.40 11.62 41.75
N MET A 11 33.64 12.30 40.90
CA MET A 11 34.13 13.44 40.12
C MET A 11 34.68 14.51 41.08
N ASP A 12 35.96 14.88 40.95
CA ASP A 12 36.48 16.07 41.62
C ASP A 12 35.96 17.30 40.88
N GLU A 13 35.00 17.99 41.52
CA GLU A 13 34.27 19.14 40.98
C GLU A 13 35.16 20.36 40.70
N LYS A 14 36.45 20.32 41.04
CA LYS A 14 37.40 21.42 40.77
C LYS A 14 38.12 21.34 39.42
N SER A 15 38.18 20.17 38.78
CA SER A 15 38.93 20.00 37.53
C SER A 15 38.19 19.23 36.42
N GLY A 16 37.09 18.53 36.75
CA GLY A 16 36.30 17.79 35.75
C GLY A 16 36.97 16.54 35.19
N MET A 17 38.11 16.12 35.76
CA MET A 17 38.78 14.86 35.43
C MET A 17 38.38 13.76 36.42
N ASN A 18 38.24 12.53 35.91
CA ASN A 18 37.96 11.36 36.73
C ASN A 18 39.17 11.03 37.63
N PHE A 19 38.95 10.57 38.87
CA PHE A 19 40.04 10.24 39.82
C PHE A 19 41.02 9.20 39.22
N SER A 20 40.50 8.21 38.50
CA SER A 20 41.32 7.22 37.79
C SER A 20 42.19 7.85 36.68
N GLU A 21 41.70 8.89 36.02
CA GLU A 21 42.44 9.64 34.99
C GLU A 21 43.54 10.49 35.62
N TYR A 22 43.25 11.11 36.77
CA TYR A 22 44.23 11.83 37.57
C TYR A 22 45.37 10.92 38.07
N VAL A 23 45.05 9.76 38.65
CA VAL A 23 46.06 8.79 39.13
C VAL A 23 46.89 8.21 37.99
N ALA A 24 46.28 7.94 36.83
CA ALA A 24 46.99 7.46 35.65
C ALA A 24 48.02 8.48 35.14
N ILE A 25 47.68 9.77 35.12
CA ILE A 25 48.59 10.85 34.73
C ILE A 25 49.74 11.00 35.73
N LEU A 26 49.45 10.97 37.04
CA LEU A 26 50.48 11.11 38.08
C LEU A 26 51.45 9.93 38.16
N SER A 27 50.95 8.71 37.95
CA SER A 27 51.78 7.49 37.94
C SER A 27 52.59 7.32 36.65
N GLY A 28 52.32 8.14 35.63
CA GLY A 28 52.94 8.03 34.31
C GLY A 28 52.49 6.81 33.50
N ASN A 29 51.50 6.05 34.00
CA ASN A 29 50.96 4.87 33.35
C ASN A 29 49.52 5.14 32.90
N THR A 30 49.37 5.61 31.66
CA THR A 30 48.08 5.97 31.04
C THR A 30 47.53 4.90 30.10
N ASP A 31 48.19 3.75 29.97
CA ASP A 31 47.86 2.72 28.98
C ASP A 31 46.39 2.24 29.09
N LEU A 32 45.91 2.03 30.31
CA LEU A 32 44.54 1.57 30.55
C LEU A 32 43.50 2.64 30.17
N LEU A 33 43.82 3.92 30.40
CA LEU A 33 42.97 5.05 30.05
C LEU A 33 42.92 5.26 28.54
N GLU A 34 44.06 5.20 27.86
CA GLU A 34 44.16 5.30 26.40
C GLU A 34 43.44 4.14 25.71
N LYS A 35 43.62 2.92 26.23
CA LYS A 35 42.89 1.75 25.75
C LYS A 35 41.38 1.94 25.87
N ALA A 36 40.87 2.38 27.02
CA ALA A 36 39.44 2.63 27.21
C ALA A 36 38.90 3.73 26.26
N LYS A 37 39.67 4.79 26.02
CA LYS A 37 39.33 5.84 25.04
C LYS A 37 39.25 5.27 23.62
N LEU A 38 40.19 4.41 23.23
CA LEU A 38 40.20 3.74 21.93
C LEU A 38 39.02 2.77 21.79
N GLU A 39 38.75 1.94 22.80
CA GLU A 39 37.61 1.02 22.80
C GLU A 39 36.27 1.75 22.68
N LYS A 40 36.08 2.87 23.38
CA LYS A 40 34.89 3.73 23.23
C LYS A 40 34.75 4.28 21.82
N LYS A 41 35.86 4.71 21.20
CA LYS A 41 35.87 5.23 19.83
C LYS A 41 35.55 4.12 18.81
N ILE A 42 36.11 2.93 19.00
CA ILE A 42 35.82 1.76 18.17
C ILE A 42 34.33 1.40 18.27
N ALA A 43 33.78 1.31 19.48
CA ALA A 43 32.37 1.02 19.69
C ALA A 43 31.45 2.07 19.02
N GLY A 44 31.83 3.35 19.09
CA GLY A 44 31.13 4.43 18.37
C GLY A 44 31.15 4.21 16.85
N LEU A 45 32.32 3.99 16.27
CA LEU A 45 32.48 3.74 14.83
C LEU A 45 31.74 2.49 14.35
N ASP A 46 31.76 1.40 15.12
CA ASP A 46 31.01 0.18 14.79
C ASP A 46 29.51 0.42 14.84
N SER A 47 29.02 1.19 15.81
CA SER A 47 27.61 1.57 15.89
C SER A 47 27.16 2.42 14.70
N GLU A 48 27.99 3.38 14.27
CA GLU A 48 27.76 4.22 13.10
C GLU A 48 27.76 3.39 11.82
N ARG A 49 28.77 2.51 11.66
CA ARG A 49 28.86 1.59 10.52
C ARG A 49 27.62 0.71 10.43
N GLN A 50 27.15 0.17 11.54
CA GLN A 50 25.96 -0.67 11.57
C GLN A 50 24.70 0.14 11.22
N ALA A 51 24.57 1.35 11.74
CA ALA A 51 23.47 2.26 11.40
C ALA A 51 23.47 2.60 9.91
N PHE A 52 24.64 2.87 9.33
CA PHE A 52 24.81 3.14 7.90
C PHE A 52 24.40 1.94 7.04
N ILE A 53 24.83 0.73 7.40
CA ILE A 53 24.45 -0.50 6.68
C ILE A 53 22.93 -0.71 6.72
N ARG A 54 22.30 -0.52 7.88
CA ARG A 54 20.84 -0.61 8.02
C ARG A 54 20.12 0.41 7.13
N SER A 55 20.58 1.65 7.13
CA SER A 55 20.03 2.73 6.30
C SER A 55 20.19 2.45 4.80
N LYS A 56 21.36 1.96 4.39
CA LYS A 56 21.62 1.54 3.00
C LYS A 56 20.68 0.41 2.58
N SER A 57 20.52 -0.61 3.43
CA SER A 57 19.64 -1.74 3.16
C SER A 57 18.17 -1.29 3.04
N SER A 58 17.67 -0.46 3.96
CA SER A 58 16.29 0.01 3.91
C SER A 58 16.01 0.87 2.68
N SER A 59 16.98 1.70 2.29
CA SER A 59 16.88 2.52 1.07
C SER A 59 16.83 1.65 -0.19
N ARG A 60 17.62 0.57 -0.22
CA ARG A 60 17.58 -0.40 -1.33
C ARG A 60 16.27 -1.17 -1.39
N SER A 61 15.76 -1.64 -0.26
CA SER A 61 14.45 -2.30 -0.19
C SER A 61 13.33 -1.39 -0.68
N ARG A 62 13.34 -0.11 -0.28
CA ARG A 62 12.36 0.89 -0.76
C ARG A 62 12.46 1.11 -2.27
N LEU A 63 13.68 1.17 -2.81
CA LEU A 63 13.88 1.30 -4.25
C LEU A 63 13.30 0.08 -4.99
N ASP A 64 13.59 -1.13 -4.52
CA ASP A 64 13.09 -2.36 -5.14
C ASP A 64 11.55 -2.43 -5.09
N GLU A 65 10.93 -1.97 -4.00
CA GLU A 65 9.47 -1.87 -3.86
C GLU A 65 8.86 -0.87 -4.86
N VAL A 66 9.46 0.33 -4.97
CA VAL A 66 9.02 1.34 -5.92
C VAL A 66 9.18 0.84 -7.36
N MET A 67 10.30 0.17 -7.68
CA MET A 67 10.52 -0.41 -9.00
C MET A 67 9.46 -1.46 -9.35
N ARG A 68 9.17 -2.38 -8.43
CA ARG A 68 8.08 -3.38 -8.62
C ARG A 68 6.73 -2.72 -8.86
N THR A 69 6.43 -1.65 -8.11
CA THR A 69 5.19 -0.89 -8.27
C THR A 69 5.11 -0.22 -9.64
N VAL A 70 6.21 0.39 -10.07
CA VAL A 70 6.31 1.04 -11.38
C VAL A 70 6.14 0.02 -12.51
N ASP A 71 6.78 -1.14 -12.41
CA ASP A 71 6.68 -2.18 -13.43
C ASP A 71 5.26 -2.78 -13.49
N GLY A 72 4.63 -3.04 -12.35
CA GLY A 72 3.22 -3.44 -12.31
C GLY A 72 2.28 -2.37 -12.89
N ASN A 73 2.53 -1.09 -12.62
CA ASN A 73 1.77 0.01 -13.22
C ASN A 73 1.96 0.10 -14.73
N LYS A 74 3.18 -0.14 -15.25
CA LYS A 74 3.42 -0.18 -16.70
C LYS A 74 2.66 -1.31 -17.37
N GLU A 75 2.66 -2.50 -16.78
CA GLU A 75 1.86 -3.62 -17.28
C GLU A 75 0.38 -3.27 -17.31
N LEU A 76 -0.14 -2.69 -16.23
CA LEU A 76 -1.53 -2.25 -16.15
C LEU A 76 -1.86 -1.19 -17.22
N ILE A 77 -0.96 -0.23 -17.46
CA ILE A 77 -1.11 0.77 -18.52
C ILE A 77 -1.13 0.08 -19.90
N ALA A 78 -0.25 -0.89 -20.15
CA ALA A 78 -0.22 -1.61 -21.42
C ALA A 78 -1.51 -2.40 -21.66
N HIS A 79 -2.06 -3.03 -20.61
CA HIS A 79 -3.37 -3.68 -20.66
C HIS A 79 -4.48 -2.68 -20.97
N PHE A 80 -4.54 -1.55 -20.27
CA PHE A 80 -5.55 -0.51 -20.54
C PHE A 80 -5.43 0.08 -21.94
N GLN A 81 -4.21 0.28 -22.44
CA GLN A 81 -4.00 0.76 -23.82
C GLN A 81 -4.51 -0.27 -24.83
N SER A 82 -4.21 -1.55 -24.63
CA SER A 82 -4.69 -2.63 -25.50
C SER A 82 -6.23 -2.72 -25.50
N ASP A 83 -6.84 -2.61 -24.32
CA ASP A 83 -8.30 -2.59 -24.16
C ASP A 83 -8.92 -1.35 -24.80
N TRP A 84 -8.26 -0.19 -24.66
CA TRP A 84 -8.68 1.06 -25.27
C TRP A 84 -8.65 0.99 -26.79
N ASP A 85 -7.58 0.44 -27.37
CA ASP A 85 -7.44 0.25 -28.81
C ASP A 85 -8.51 -0.72 -29.34
N LEU A 86 -8.76 -1.81 -28.62
CA LEU A 86 -9.82 -2.77 -28.94
C LEU A 86 -11.21 -2.13 -28.87
N TYR A 87 -11.45 -1.28 -27.88
CA TYR A 87 -12.69 -0.52 -27.77
C TYR A 87 -12.82 0.45 -28.94
N GLN A 88 -11.79 1.24 -29.22
CA GLN A 88 -11.79 2.25 -30.28
C GLN A 88 -11.97 1.63 -31.68
N SER A 89 -11.44 0.43 -31.92
CA SER A 89 -11.61 -0.27 -33.19
C SER A 89 -13.02 -0.82 -33.39
N ARG A 90 -13.76 -1.09 -32.30
CA ARG A 90 -15.10 -1.70 -32.35
C ARG A 90 -16.24 -0.71 -32.13
N VAL A 91 -15.95 0.47 -31.59
CA VAL A 91 -16.91 1.56 -31.42
C VAL A 91 -17.44 2.00 -32.78
N GLN A 92 -18.75 1.91 -32.94
CA GLN A 92 -19.45 2.44 -34.11
C GLN A 92 -19.88 3.86 -33.81
N LYS A 93 -19.50 4.80 -34.69
CA LYS A 93 -19.90 6.20 -34.62
C LYS A 93 -20.90 6.47 -35.74
N ASP A 94 -21.92 7.28 -35.45
CA ASP A 94 -22.82 7.78 -36.48
C ASP A 94 -22.13 8.83 -37.36
N LYS A 95 -22.78 9.23 -38.46
CA LYS A 95 -22.34 10.29 -39.39
C LYS A 95 -22.16 11.65 -38.73
N GLU A 96 -22.74 11.86 -37.54
CA GLU A 96 -22.63 13.08 -36.73
C GLU A 96 -21.58 12.96 -35.61
N GLY A 97 -20.85 11.85 -35.52
CA GLY A 97 -19.78 11.63 -34.53
C GLY A 97 -20.26 11.13 -33.17
N ASN A 98 -21.56 10.89 -33.00
CA ASN A 98 -22.14 10.32 -31.78
C ASN A 98 -21.84 8.81 -31.68
N ILE A 99 -21.43 8.36 -30.49
CA ILE A 99 -21.15 6.96 -30.21
C ILE A 99 -22.49 6.20 -30.14
N LEU A 100 -22.73 5.32 -31.10
CA LEU A 100 -23.93 4.49 -31.14
C LEU A 100 -23.66 3.23 -30.31
N ASN A 101 -24.32 3.07 -29.17
CA ASN A 101 -24.17 1.91 -28.28
C ASN A 101 -25.23 0.82 -28.56
N PRO A 102 -25.04 -0.10 -29.54
CA PRO A 102 -25.95 -1.21 -29.78
C PRO A 102 -25.75 -2.26 -28.68
N ILE A 103 -26.45 -2.07 -27.56
CA ILE A 103 -26.49 -3.06 -26.49
C ILE A 103 -27.35 -4.23 -26.99
N THR A 104 -26.75 -5.41 -27.12
CA THR A 104 -27.48 -6.65 -27.40
C THR A 104 -27.70 -7.40 -26.10
N LEU A 105 -28.91 -7.32 -25.54
CA LEU A 105 -29.29 -8.10 -24.35
C LEU A 105 -29.83 -9.47 -24.77
N LYS A 106 -29.51 -10.52 -24.00
CA LYS A 106 -30.07 -11.86 -24.23
C LYS A 106 -31.60 -11.80 -24.06
N GLY A 107 -32.34 -12.05 -25.14
CA GLY A 107 -33.81 -12.06 -25.16
C GLY A 107 -34.48 -10.74 -25.54
N VAL A 108 -33.74 -9.77 -26.09
CA VAL A 108 -34.30 -8.53 -26.66
C VAL A 108 -33.62 -8.22 -27.99
N GLU A 109 -34.35 -8.37 -29.09
CA GLU A 109 -33.94 -7.90 -30.41
C GLU A 109 -34.47 -6.48 -30.62
N GLY A 110 -33.65 -5.47 -30.29
CA GLY A 110 -34.00 -4.08 -30.55
C GLY A 110 -33.15 -3.09 -29.77
N SER A 111 -32.77 -1.99 -30.44
CA SER A 111 -31.96 -0.90 -29.86
C SER A 111 -32.81 0.14 -29.10
N ASP A 112 -34.04 -0.18 -28.72
CA ASP A 112 -34.95 0.73 -28.04
C ASP A 112 -34.53 0.93 -26.57
N PRO A 113 -34.11 2.14 -26.16
CA PRO A 113 -33.61 2.41 -24.81
C PRO A 113 -34.63 2.06 -23.71
N LYS A 114 -35.93 2.25 -23.99
CA LYS A 114 -37.02 1.94 -23.04
C LYS A 114 -37.17 0.44 -22.80
N ARG A 115 -36.99 -0.40 -23.83
CA ARG A 115 -37.07 -1.87 -23.69
C ARG A 115 -35.84 -2.41 -22.98
N ILE A 116 -34.66 -1.87 -23.29
CA ILE A 116 -33.40 -2.18 -22.60
C ILE A 116 -33.51 -1.82 -21.12
N ALA A 117 -34.01 -0.63 -20.78
CA ALA A 117 -34.21 -0.20 -19.39
C ALA A 117 -35.20 -1.11 -18.63
N ALA A 118 -36.33 -1.46 -19.25
CA ALA A 118 -37.31 -2.37 -18.65
C ALA A 118 -36.73 -3.77 -18.39
N LYS A 119 -35.90 -4.28 -19.32
CA LYS A 119 -35.23 -5.57 -19.19
C LYS A 119 -34.08 -5.55 -18.18
N LEU A 120 -33.33 -4.45 -18.09
CA LEU A 120 -32.35 -4.25 -17.03
C LEU A 120 -33.02 -4.18 -15.65
N ALA A 121 -34.17 -3.52 -15.53
CA ALA A 121 -34.95 -3.53 -14.30
C ALA A 121 -35.46 -4.93 -13.95
N GLU A 122 -35.97 -5.70 -14.93
CA GLU A 122 -36.37 -7.09 -14.74
C GLU A 122 -35.18 -7.97 -14.29
N ILE A 123 -34.00 -7.79 -14.91
CA ILE A 123 -32.77 -8.47 -14.52
C ILE A 123 -32.37 -8.05 -13.12
N ASN A 124 -32.46 -6.78 -12.74
CA ASN A 124 -32.12 -6.32 -11.40
C ASN A 124 -33.05 -6.92 -10.32
N GLU A 125 -34.34 -7.05 -10.61
CA GLU A 125 -35.31 -7.67 -9.70
C GLU A 125 -35.14 -9.20 -9.61
N LYS A 126 -34.75 -9.87 -10.71
CA LYS A 126 -34.60 -11.33 -10.77
C LYS A 126 -33.20 -11.85 -10.45
N ALA A 127 -32.16 -11.07 -10.68
CA ALA A 127 -30.77 -11.49 -10.54
C ALA A 127 -30.32 -11.41 -9.08
N CYS A 128 -30.78 -12.34 -8.25
CA CYS A 128 -30.10 -12.66 -7.01
C CYS A 128 -28.86 -13.51 -7.34
N THR A 129 -27.81 -12.85 -7.87
CA THR A 129 -26.61 -13.52 -8.40
C THR A 129 -25.71 -14.15 -7.34
N ARG A 130 -26.03 -14.04 -6.04
CA ARG A 130 -25.26 -14.66 -4.93
C ARG A 130 -23.74 -14.45 -5.03
N GLY A 131 -23.30 -13.33 -5.64
CA GLY A 131 -21.89 -13.01 -5.86
C GLY A 131 -21.26 -13.52 -7.17
N GLU A 132 -21.98 -14.26 -8.02
CA GLU A 132 -21.48 -14.72 -9.33
C GLU A 132 -21.74 -13.70 -10.45
N TYR A 133 -20.85 -13.67 -11.45
CA TYR A 133 -21.00 -12.83 -12.64
C TYR A 133 -21.96 -13.48 -13.62
N PHE A 134 -23.11 -12.84 -13.86
CA PHE A 134 -24.09 -13.32 -14.83
C PHE A 134 -24.02 -12.52 -16.12
N ASN A 135 -23.79 -13.20 -17.25
CA ASN A 135 -23.72 -12.56 -18.56
C ASN A 135 -25.14 -12.25 -19.08
N ILE A 136 -25.44 -10.94 -19.18
CA ILE A 136 -26.73 -10.40 -19.58
C ILE A 136 -26.79 -10.01 -21.07
N GLY A 137 -25.64 -9.95 -21.75
CA GLY A 137 -25.60 -9.50 -23.15
C GLY A 137 -24.20 -9.18 -23.66
N THR A 138 -24.13 -8.58 -24.85
CA THR A 138 -22.88 -8.07 -25.40
C THR A 138 -23.01 -6.64 -25.93
N LEU A 139 -21.96 -5.84 -25.80
CA LEU A 139 -21.83 -4.50 -26.38
C LEU A 139 -20.49 -4.45 -27.11
N TYR A 140 -20.48 -4.18 -28.42
CA TYR A 140 -19.27 -4.23 -29.25
C TYR A 140 -18.44 -5.52 -29.10
N GLY A 141 -19.10 -6.67 -28.87
CA GLY A 141 -18.44 -7.94 -28.60
C GLY A 141 -17.79 -8.07 -27.21
N PHE A 142 -17.98 -7.10 -26.31
CA PHE A 142 -17.67 -7.20 -24.89
C PHE A 142 -18.86 -7.81 -24.15
N ASN A 143 -18.61 -8.76 -23.25
CA ASN A 143 -19.64 -9.36 -22.42
C ASN A 143 -20.12 -8.38 -21.35
N LEU A 144 -21.42 -8.09 -21.34
CA LEU A 144 -22.07 -7.35 -20.28
C LEU A 144 -22.40 -8.34 -19.16
N VAL A 145 -21.80 -8.14 -17.99
CA VAL A 145 -22.02 -8.98 -16.82
C VAL A 145 -22.63 -8.18 -15.69
N VAL A 146 -23.54 -8.79 -14.95
CA VAL A 146 -24.14 -8.22 -13.73
C VAL A 146 -23.75 -9.10 -12.55
N LYS A 147 -23.29 -8.45 -11.48
CA LYS A 147 -23.05 -9.06 -10.19
C LYS A 147 -23.84 -8.27 -9.16
N THR A 148 -24.67 -8.94 -8.39
CA THR A 148 -25.25 -8.34 -7.19
C THR A 148 -24.24 -8.47 -6.07
N GLU A 149 -23.79 -7.33 -5.56
CA GLU A 149 -23.27 -7.28 -4.21
C GLU A 149 -24.48 -7.34 -3.28
N SER A 150 -24.45 -8.26 -2.31
CA SER A 150 -25.33 -8.20 -1.15
C SER A 150 -24.95 -6.98 -0.32
N SER A 151 -25.24 -5.80 -0.85
CA SER A 151 -25.41 -4.59 -0.06
C SER A 151 -26.48 -4.95 0.94
N SER A 152 -26.10 -5.07 2.21
CA SER A 152 -27.01 -4.90 3.31
C SER A 152 -27.66 -3.54 3.13
N LYS A 153 -28.74 -3.47 2.36
CA LYS A 153 -29.74 -2.45 2.53
C LYS A 153 -30.28 -2.68 3.93
N VAL A 154 -29.60 -2.06 4.90
CA VAL A 154 -30.13 -1.83 6.24
C VAL A 154 -31.36 -0.96 5.99
N SER A 155 -32.49 -1.64 5.78
CA SER A 155 -33.79 -1.02 5.75
C SER A 155 -34.09 -0.58 7.17
N THR A 156 -33.59 0.59 7.56
CA THR A 156 -34.11 1.31 8.72
C THR A 156 -35.48 1.86 8.32
N PHE A 157 -36.44 0.98 8.07
CA PHE A 157 -37.85 1.32 7.97
C PHE A 157 -38.34 1.46 9.42
N ARG A 158 -38.09 2.63 10.02
CA ARG A 158 -38.77 3.02 11.26
C ARG A 158 -40.25 3.21 10.92
N ARG A 159 -41.06 2.18 11.17
CA ARG A 159 -42.48 2.38 11.47
C ARG A 159 -42.56 3.19 12.77
N THR A 160 -42.89 4.46 12.69
CA THR A 160 -43.54 5.13 13.82
C THR A 160 -45.04 4.99 13.61
N SER A 161 -45.60 3.93 14.18
CA SER A 161 -47.02 3.77 14.44
C SER A 161 -47.25 4.03 15.92
N SER A 162 -48.01 5.09 16.24
CA SER A 162 -48.69 5.38 17.51
C SER A 162 -49.03 6.87 17.51
N SER A 163 -50.19 7.38 17.89
CA SER A 163 -51.52 6.87 18.26
C SER A 163 -52.41 8.11 18.33
#